data_AF-F0X8S1-F1
#
_entry.id   AF-F0X8S1-F1
#
_cell.length_a   1.000
_cell.length_b   1.000
_cell.length_c   1.000
_cell.angle_alpha   90.00
_cell.angle_beta   90.00
_cell.angle_gamma   90.00
#
_symmetry.space_group_name_H-M   'P 1'
#
loop_
_entity.id
_entity.type
_entity.pdbx_description
1 polymer ?
#
loop_
_entity_poly.entity_id
_entity_poly.type
_entity_poly.pdbx_seq_one_letter_code
_entity_poly.pdbx_strand_id
1 'polypeptide(L)'
;MRARLNIRVVAMCPATTYTPAVQKGYCSGKVRETDMNMTSTECAEAMLRIVTEAEFGDGNVVEAMHFGTKEKPDVRIRVVPYQKLAPDINVEGEFSGRNILIEEEKQWEQLTTKGMRS
;
A
#
# COMPACT_ATOMS: atom_id res chain seq x y z
N MET A 1 -11.69 -6.69 -4.00
CA MET A 1 -10.81 -7.72 -4.61
C MET A 1 -10.76 -9.01 -3.79
N ARG A 2 -10.23 -9.03 -2.56
CA ARG A 2 -10.14 -10.28 -1.77
C ARG A 2 -11.50 -10.89 -1.44
N ALA A 3 -12.44 -10.11 -0.89
CA ALA A 3 -13.76 -10.62 -0.51
C ALA A 3 -14.60 -11.16 -1.69
N ARG A 4 -14.40 -10.62 -2.91
CA ARG A 4 -15.20 -10.96 -4.10
C ARG A 4 -14.52 -11.96 -5.02
N LEU A 5 -13.20 -11.88 -5.19
CA LEU A 5 -12.42 -12.68 -6.15
C LEU A 5 -11.32 -13.53 -5.50
N ASN A 6 -11.15 -13.46 -4.18
CA ASN A 6 -10.03 -14.07 -3.45
C ASN A 6 -8.64 -13.60 -3.95
N ILE A 7 -8.58 -12.42 -4.58
CA ILE A 7 -7.33 -11.79 -5.02
C ILE A 7 -6.87 -10.81 -3.95
N ARG A 8 -5.67 -11.02 -3.42
CA ARG A 8 -5.03 -10.09 -2.47
C ARG A 8 -4.39 -8.93 -3.19
N VAL A 9 -4.61 -7.73 -2.66
CA VAL A 9 -4.01 -6.48 -3.15
C VAL A 9 -3.46 -5.72 -1.95
N VAL A 10 -2.23 -5.22 -2.05
CA VAL A 10 -1.59 -4.37 -1.04
C VAL A 10 -0.72 -3.34 -1.77
N ALA A 11 -0.70 -2.11 -1.27
CA ALA A 11 0.27 -1.12 -1.66
C ALA A 11 1.30 -0.94 -0.53
N MET A 12 2.58 -1.21 -0.80
CA MET A 12 3.65 -0.95 0.15
C MET A 12 4.28 0.42 -0.11
N CYS A 13 4.36 1.24 0.94
CA CYS A 13 5.03 2.53 0.97
C CYS A 13 6.25 2.43 1.91
N PRO A 14 7.42 2.01 1.43
CA PRO A 14 8.60 1.96 2.28
C PRO A 14 9.07 3.38 2.62
N ALA A 15 9.60 3.55 3.83
CA ALA A 15 10.43 4.69 4.15
C ALA A 15 11.72 4.66 3.32
N THR A 16 12.54 5.71 3.47
CA THR A 16 13.76 5.87 2.70
C THR A 16 14.60 4.59 2.74
N THR A 17 14.76 3.98 1.57
CA THR A 17 15.60 2.81 1.35
C THR A 17 16.85 3.28 0.60
N TYR A 18 18.04 3.04 1.14
CA TYR A 18 19.29 3.52 0.57
C TYR A 18 19.66 2.72 -0.68
N THR A 19 19.14 3.16 -1.82
CA THR A 19 19.30 2.52 -3.13
C THR A 19 19.93 3.50 -4.14
N PRO A 20 20.37 3.04 -5.32
CA PRO A 20 20.85 3.93 -6.38
C PRO A 20 19.86 5.02 -6.82
N ALA A 21 18.56 4.87 -6.51
CA ALA A 21 17.54 5.89 -6.79
C ALA A 21 17.74 7.17 -5.96
N VAL A 22 18.24 7.04 -4.72
CA VAL A 22 18.48 8.18 -3.81
C VAL A 22 19.94 8.65 -3.78
N GLN A 23 20.83 7.98 -4.52
CA GLN A 23 22.25 8.36 -4.65
C GLN A 23 22.50 9.37 -5.79
N LYS A 24 21.47 9.74 -6.56
CA LYS A 24 21.59 10.75 -7.62
C LYS A 24 22.02 12.10 -7.03
N GLY A 25 22.74 12.91 -7.81
CA GLY A 25 23.31 14.18 -7.33
C GLY A 25 22.30 15.16 -6.73
N TYR A 26 21.03 15.13 -7.17
CA TYR A 26 19.96 15.96 -6.62
C TYR A 26 19.35 15.41 -5.31
N CYS A 27 19.66 14.15 -4.94
CA CYS A 27 19.20 13.48 -3.72
C CYS A 27 20.30 13.31 -2.67
N SER A 28 21.57 13.26 -3.07
CA SER A 28 22.70 12.92 -2.19
C SER A 28 22.86 13.86 -1.00
N GLY A 29 22.41 15.12 -1.11
CA GLY A 29 22.38 16.06 0.02
C GLY A 29 21.25 15.82 1.04
N LYS A 30 20.19 15.09 0.64
CA LYS A 30 18.97 14.84 1.42
C LYS A 30 18.95 13.45 2.08
N VAL A 31 19.56 12.46 1.43
CA VAL A 31 19.61 11.08 1.91
C VAL A 31 21.05 10.61 1.91
N ARG A 32 21.60 10.40 3.11
CA ARG A 32 22.99 9.98 3.30
C ARG A 32 22.99 8.52 3.72
N GLU A 33 24.06 7.80 3.37
CA GLU A 33 24.25 6.41 3.80
C GLU A 33 24.21 6.27 5.32
N THR A 34 24.72 7.27 6.02
CA THR A 34 24.76 7.30 7.48
C THR A 34 23.40 7.55 8.12
N ASP A 35 22.37 7.98 7.39
CA ASP A 35 21.05 8.22 7.96
C ASP A 35 20.35 6.89 8.30
N MET A 36 19.28 6.94 9.09
CA MET A 36 18.48 5.76 9.39
C MET A 36 17.61 5.43 8.18
N ASN A 37 18.21 4.74 7.22
CA ASN A 37 17.55 4.25 6.02
C ASN A 37 17.46 2.73 6.08
N MET A 38 16.42 2.18 5.48
CA MET A 38 16.38 0.76 5.21
C MET A 38 17.42 0.39 4.15
N THR A 39 17.97 -0.80 4.27
CA THR A 39 18.72 -1.46 3.20
C THR A 39 17.75 -2.06 2.17
N SER A 40 18.24 -2.32 0.96
CA SER A 40 17.46 -3.02 -0.07
C SER A 40 16.97 -4.40 0.40
N THR A 41 17.78 -5.09 1.21
CA THR A 41 17.44 -6.41 1.76
C THR A 41 16.28 -6.32 2.74
N GLU A 42 16.34 -5.39 3.70
CA GLU A 42 15.25 -5.17 4.65
C GLU A 42 13.95 -4.77 3.95
N CYS A 43 14.03 -3.97 2.88
CA CYS A 43 12.88 -3.60 2.08
C CYS A 43 12.28 -4.82 1.37
N ALA A 44 13.10 -5.70 0.79
CA ALA A 44 12.66 -6.93 0.15
C ALA A 44 12.07 -7.93 1.16
N GLU A 45 12.64 -8.03 2.37
CA GLU A 45 12.10 -8.86 3.45
C GLU A 45 10.72 -8.34 3.90
N ALA A 46 10.55 -7.02 4.01
CA ALA A 46 9.24 -6.44 4.29
C ALA A 46 8.21 -6.75 3.19
N MET A 47 8.61 -6.64 1.91
CA MET A 47 7.74 -7.05 0.79
C MET A 47 7.36 -8.53 0.89
N LEU A 48 8.30 -9.41 1.21
CA LEU A 48 8.06 -10.85 1.34
C LEU A 48 7.06 -11.16 2.46
N ARG A 49 7.20 -10.50 3.61
CA ARG A 49 6.25 -10.60 4.72
C ARG A 49 4.85 -10.16 4.30
N ILE A 50 4.73 -9.02 3.60
CA ILE A 50 3.45 -8.49 3.10
C ILE A 50 2.75 -9.48 2.16
N VAL A 51 3.51 -10.15 1.27
CA VAL A 51 2.92 -11.11 0.33
C VAL A 51 2.73 -12.51 0.92
N THR A 52 3.23 -12.83 2.11
CA THR A 52 3.10 -14.16 2.71
C THR A 52 2.19 -14.19 3.94
N GLU A 53 2.24 -13.17 4.79
CA GLU A 53 1.44 -13.08 6.02
C GLU A 53 -0.05 -12.85 5.71
N ALA A 54 -0.93 -13.46 6.50
CA ALA A 54 -2.36 -13.51 6.24
C ALA A 54 -3.11 -12.20 6.54
N GLU A 55 -2.52 -11.37 7.41
CA GLU A 55 -3.06 -10.07 7.85
C GLU A 55 -3.01 -8.99 6.76
N PHE A 56 -2.23 -9.21 5.70
CA PHE A 56 -2.14 -8.32 4.55
C PHE A 56 -2.92 -8.89 3.35
N GLY A 57 -3.38 -8.00 2.47
CA GLY A 57 -4.07 -8.40 1.22
C GLY A 57 -5.43 -7.75 0.96
N ASP A 58 -5.92 -6.91 1.87
CA ASP A 58 -7.30 -6.38 1.84
C ASP A 58 -7.45 -5.03 1.12
N GLY A 59 -6.51 -4.69 0.24
CA GLY A 59 -6.45 -3.37 -0.40
C GLY A 59 -5.84 -2.29 0.51
N ASN A 60 -5.25 -2.71 1.62
CA ASN A 60 -4.61 -1.81 2.58
C ASN A 60 -3.34 -1.18 1.98
N VAL A 61 -3.07 0.05 2.41
CA VAL A 61 -1.73 0.63 2.28
C VAL A 61 -0.94 0.28 3.54
N VAL A 62 0.30 -0.17 3.36
CA VAL A 62 1.20 -0.51 4.44
C VAL A 62 2.49 0.28 4.33
N GLU A 63 3.00 0.74 5.47
CA GLU A 63 4.29 1.41 5.55
C GLU A 63 5.31 0.49 6.21
N ALA A 64 6.49 0.38 5.61
CA ALA A 64 7.63 -0.34 6.17
C ALA A 64 8.73 0.67 6.48
N MET A 65 9.18 0.74 7.73
CA MET A 65 10.19 1.73 8.14
C MET A 65 10.97 1.27 9.38
N HIS A 66 12.17 1.81 9.57
CA HIS A 66 12.92 1.65 10.81
C HIS A 66 12.26 2.45 11.94
N PHE A 67 12.17 1.80 13.10
CA PHE A 67 11.90 2.38 14.39
C PHE A 67 13.11 2.16 15.31
N GLY A 68 13.21 2.96 16.37
CA GLY A 68 14.27 2.83 17.37
C GLY A 68 15.46 3.75 17.12
N THR A 69 16.67 3.24 17.33
CA THR A 69 17.94 3.98 17.16
C THR A 69 18.85 3.24 16.19
N LYS A 70 19.96 3.85 15.76
CA LYS A 70 20.90 3.20 14.82
C LYS A 70 21.57 1.97 15.40
N GLU A 71 21.72 1.90 16.72
CA GLU A 71 22.32 0.78 17.43
C GLU A 71 21.34 -0.39 17.59
N LYS A 72 20.03 -0.11 17.51
CA LYS A 72 18.95 -1.08 17.61
C LYS A 72 17.85 -0.77 16.59
N PRO A 73 18.14 -0.88 15.28
CA PRO A 73 17.15 -0.63 14.25
C PRO A 73 16.13 -1.77 14.22
N ASP A 74 14.86 -1.42 14.08
CA ASP A 74 13.75 -2.38 14.01
C ASP A 74 12.83 -2.01 12.85
N VAL A 75 12.82 -2.83 11.79
CA VAL A 75 11.92 -2.62 10.64
C VAL A 75 10.53 -3.10 11.01
N ARG A 76 9.59 -2.17 11.12
CA ARG A 76 8.18 -2.49 11.37
C ARG A 76 7.34 -2.23 10.14
N ILE A 77 6.35 -3.08 9.95
CA ILE A 77 5.29 -2.91 8.95
C ILE A 77 4.04 -2.49 9.69
N ARG A 78 3.39 -1.41 9.25
CA ARG A 78 2.12 -0.95 9.80
C ARG A 78 1.09 -0.73 8.71
N VAL A 79 -0.16 -1.09 8.97
CA VAL A 79 -1.29 -0.72 8.13
C VAL A 79 -1.63 0.74 8.36
N VAL A 80 -1.70 1.52 7.28
CA VAL A 80 -2.11 2.93 7.33
C VAL A 80 -3.57 3.04 6.87
N PRO A 81 -4.51 3.37 7.77
CA PRO A 81 -5.92 3.47 7.42
C PRO A 81 -6.22 4.82 6.74
N TYR A 82 -5.74 5.02 5.51
CA TYR A 82 -5.90 6.28 4.77
C TYR A 82 -7.35 6.74 4.65
N GLN A 83 -8.31 5.81 4.61
CA GLN A 83 -9.73 6.16 4.55
C GLN A 83 -10.16 7.02 5.76
N LYS A 84 -9.50 6.88 6.91
CA LYS A 84 -9.79 7.70 8.11
C LYS A 84 -9.29 9.15 7.98
N LEU A 85 -8.45 9.45 6.99
CA LEU A 85 -7.94 10.80 6.74
C LEU A 85 -8.78 11.56 5.71
N ALA A 86 -9.57 10.85 4.91
CA ALA A 86 -10.50 11.44 3.95
C ALA A 86 -11.85 11.73 4.62
N PRO A 87 -12.62 12.71 4.14
CA PRO A 87 -14.03 12.86 4.52
C PRO A 87 -14.81 11.59 4.19
N ASP A 88 -15.79 11.26 5.02
CA ASP A 88 -16.67 10.11 4.78
C ASP A 88 -17.38 10.26 3.43
N ILE A 89 -17.32 9.21 2.62
CA ILE A 89 -18.02 9.17 1.34
C ILE A 89 -19.48 8.84 1.60
N ASN A 90 -20.35 9.84 1.48
CA ASN A 90 -21.80 9.62 1.44
C ASN A 90 -22.24 9.37 -0.01
N VAL A 91 -22.41 8.09 -0.35
CA VAL A 91 -22.88 7.65 -1.68
C VAL A 91 -24.33 8.03 -1.97
N GLU A 92 -25.13 8.40 -0.97
CA GLU A 92 -26.50 8.89 -1.13
C GLU A 92 -26.56 10.42 -1.28
N GLY A 93 -25.47 11.13 -0.94
CA GLY A 93 -25.36 12.59 -0.97
C GLY A 93 -24.65 13.17 -2.21
N GLU A 94 -23.97 14.30 -2.02
CA GLU A 94 -23.32 15.10 -3.09
C GLU A 94 -21.96 14.54 -3.58
N PHE A 95 -21.64 13.28 -3.29
CA PHE A 95 -20.38 12.71 -3.75
C PHE A 95 -20.34 12.65 -5.29
N SER A 96 -19.45 13.44 -5.90
CA SER A 96 -19.33 13.57 -7.36
C SER A 96 -18.97 12.26 -8.08
N GLY A 97 -18.39 11.29 -7.36
CA GLY A 97 -18.05 9.96 -7.89
C GLY A 97 -19.14 8.90 -7.74
N ARG A 98 -20.36 9.26 -7.29
CA ARG A 98 -21.43 8.29 -7.02
C ARG A 98 -21.74 7.37 -8.19
N ASN A 99 -21.83 7.90 -9.41
CA ASN A 99 -22.17 7.10 -10.59
C ASN A 99 -21.10 6.04 -10.90
N ILE A 100 -19.83 6.30 -10.62
CA ILE A 100 -18.74 5.33 -10.83
C ILE A 100 -18.97 4.11 -9.94
N LEU A 101 -19.31 4.31 -8.67
CA LEU A 101 -19.58 3.22 -7.72
C LEU A 101 -20.83 2.43 -8.11
N ILE A 102 -21.88 3.09 -8.59
CA ILE A 102 -23.11 2.44 -9.06
C ILE A 102 -22.84 1.55 -10.28
N GLU A 103 -22.14 2.08 -11.29
CA GLU A 103 -21.83 1.32 -12.51
C GLU A 103 -20.85 0.17 -12.23
N GLU A 104 -19.90 0.36 -11.30
CA GLU A 104 -19.03 -0.72 -10.84
C GLU A 104 -19.84 -1.86 -10.20
N GLU A 105 -20.83 -1.57 -9.35
CA GLU A 105 -21.65 -2.61 -8.73
C GLU A 105 -22.51 -3.36 -9.76
N LYS A 106 -23.11 -2.66 -10.73
CA LYS A 106 -23.81 -3.30 -11.86
C LYS A 106 -22.87 -4.20 -12.66
N GLN A 107 -21.62 -3.78 -12.86
CA GLN A 107 -20.63 -4.59 -13.55
C GLN A 107 -20.32 -5.86 -12.75
N TRP A 108 -20.20 -5.78 -11.43
CA TRP A 108 -20.04 -6.96 -10.57
C TRP A 108 -21.23 -7.93 -10.65
N GLU A 109 -22.46 -7.44 -10.65
CA GLU A 109 -23.66 -8.27 -10.85
C GLU A 109 -23.71 -8.94 -12.23
N GLN A 110 -23.24 -8.24 -13.27
CA GLN A 110 -23.12 -8.84 -14.59
C GLN A 110 -22.02 -9.91 -14.62
N LEU A 111 -20.90 -9.69 -13.95
CA LEU A 111 -19.79 -10.65 -13.89
C LEU A 111 -20.19 -11.94 -13.17
N THR A 112 -21.01 -11.89 -12.13
CA THR A 112 -21.50 -13.11 -11.45
C THR A 112 -22.44 -13.94 -12.30
N THR A 113 -23.19 -13.31 -13.21
CA THR A 113 -24.20 -13.97 -14.05
C THR A 113 -23.69 -14.41 -15.41
N LYS A 114 -22.81 -13.62 -16.04
CA LYS A 114 -22.34 -13.84 -17.44
C LYS A 114 -20.83 -14.06 -17.58
N GLY A 115 -20.04 -13.84 -16.53
CA GLY A 115 -18.57 -13.83 -16.60
C GLY A 115 -18.03 -12.69 -17.47
N MET A 116 -16.74 -12.72 -17.83
CA MET A 116 -16.05 -11.69 -18.65
C MET A 116 -16.22 -11.87 -20.17
N ARG A 117 -17.31 -12.48 -20.65
CA ARG A 117 -17.50 -12.66 -22.10
C ARG A 117 -18.08 -11.40 -22.72
N SER A 118 -17.23 -10.67 -23.46
CA SER A 118 -17.59 -9.61 -24.41
C SER A 118 -18.38 -10.15 -25.59
#